data_AF-A0A7W6W6C3-F1
#
_entry.id   AF-A0A7W6W6C3-F1
#
_cell.length_a   1.000
_cell.length_b   1.000
_cell.length_c   1.000
_cell.angle_alpha   90.00
_cell.angle_beta   90.00
_cell.angle_gamma   90.00
#
_symmetry.space_group_name_H-M   'P 1'
#
loop_
_entity.id
_entity.type
_entity.pdbx_description
1 polymer ?
#
loop_
_entity_poly.entity_id
_entity_poly.type
_entity_poly.pdbx_seq_one_letter_code
_entity_poly.pdbx_strand_id
1 'polypeptide(L)'
;MPKRLLLFVSLLGLAAPAFAVDPAIKKQLEKLDPSTRLEQSCDTEAMSRINNDSTGFKPDKVIAYTFKDPVAGDNSLQAPGAVFRSKGDWYHLSYNCITGPQHINVRELDYQIGDKVPREKWDKYYLYD
;
A
#
# COMPACT_ATOMS: atom_id res chain seq x y z
N MET A 1 -49.51 -33.68 12.44
CA MET A 1 -48.33 -33.69 11.56
C MET A 1 -48.36 -32.46 10.66
N PRO A 2 -47.29 -31.64 10.66
CA PRO A 2 -46.80 -31.11 9.38
C PRO A 2 -45.28 -31.25 9.26
N LYS A 3 -44.87 -31.56 8.02
CA LYS A 3 -43.52 -31.90 7.58
C LYS A 3 -42.74 -30.60 7.34
N ARG A 4 -41.70 -30.32 8.12
CA ARG A 4 -40.80 -29.19 7.86
C ARG A 4 -39.79 -29.60 6.78
N LEU A 5 -39.97 -29.08 5.58
CA LEU A 5 -39.03 -29.20 4.47
C LEU A 5 -37.90 -28.18 4.71
N LEU A 6 -36.71 -28.65 5.09
CA LEU A 6 -35.52 -27.82 5.25
C LEU A 6 -34.82 -27.68 3.89
N LEU A 7 -34.91 -26.48 3.30
CA LEU A 7 -34.12 -26.05 2.16
C LEU A 7 -32.70 -25.72 2.65
N PHE A 8 -31.72 -26.53 2.25
CA PHE A 8 -30.30 -26.21 2.39
C PHE A 8 -29.90 -25.22 1.29
N VAL A 9 -29.67 -23.96 1.67
CA VAL A 9 -29.02 -22.97 0.80
C VAL A 9 -27.52 -23.07 1.03
N SER A 10 -26.80 -23.67 0.11
CA SER A 10 -25.33 -23.72 0.13
C SER A 10 -24.77 -22.35 -0.27
N LEU A 11 -24.23 -21.60 0.68
CA LEU A 11 -23.40 -20.42 0.38
C LEU A 11 -22.06 -20.90 -0.22
N LEU A 12 -21.87 -20.72 -1.53
CA LEU A 12 -20.53 -20.71 -2.12
C LEU A 12 -19.82 -19.42 -1.66
N GLY A 13 -18.85 -19.54 -0.77
CA GLY A 13 -17.96 -18.44 -0.43
C GLY A 13 -17.03 -18.14 -1.61
N LEU A 14 -17.13 -16.92 -2.16
CA LEU A 14 -16.10 -16.40 -3.08
C LEU A 14 -14.82 -16.17 -2.27
N ALA A 15 -13.84 -17.04 -2.42
CA ALA A 15 -12.49 -16.76 -1.98
C ALA A 15 -11.91 -15.65 -2.87
N ALA A 16 -11.72 -14.45 -2.32
CA ALA A 16 -11.00 -13.39 -3.02
C ALA A 16 -9.56 -13.86 -3.29
N PRO A 17 -9.00 -13.60 -4.50
CA PRO A 17 -7.62 -13.94 -4.78
C PRO A 17 -6.72 -13.13 -3.85
N ALA A 18 -5.93 -13.82 -3.02
CA ALA A 18 -4.78 -13.20 -2.39
C ALA A 18 -3.74 -12.99 -3.50
N PHE A 19 -3.50 -11.74 -3.91
CA PHE A 19 -2.40 -11.46 -4.83
C PHE A 19 -1.09 -11.87 -4.16
N ALA A 20 -0.39 -12.83 -4.76
CA ALA A 20 0.87 -13.31 -4.25
C ALA A 20 1.95 -12.25 -4.48
N VAL A 21 2.64 -11.84 -3.41
CA VAL A 21 3.80 -10.95 -3.51
C VAL A 21 4.89 -11.65 -4.32
N ASP A 22 5.53 -10.91 -5.24
CA ASP A 22 6.64 -11.42 -6.05
C ASP A 22 7.72 -12.09 -5.15
N PRO A 23 8.17 -13.31 -5.46
CA PRO A 23 9.12 -14.02 -4.61
C PRO A 23 10.46 -13.30 -4.39
N ALA A 24 10.95 -12.53 -5.37
CA ALA A 24 12.17 -11.76 -5.23
C ALA A 24 11.97 -10.56 -4.29
N ILE A 25 10.85 -9.85 -4.43
CA ILE A 25 10.45 -8.77 -3.50
C ILE A 25 10.30 -9.32 -2.08
N LYS A 26 9.59 -10.44 -1.93
CA LYS A 26 9.41 -11.11 -0.64
C LYS A 26 10.77 -11.40 0.03
N LYS A 27 11.72 -11.98 -0.71
CA LYS A 27 13.06 -12.31 -0.20
C LYS A 27 13.87 -11.08 0.22
N GLN A 28 13.64 -9.92 -0.42
CA GLN A 28 14.27 -8.66 -0.01
C GLN A 28 13.64 -8.13 1.28
N LEU A 29 12.30 -8.14 1.36
CA LEU A 29 11.54 -7.72 2.53
C LEU A 29 11.90 -8.54 3.77
N GLU A 30 12.04 -9.87 3.64
CA GLU A 30 12.40 -10.77 4.75
C GLU A 30 13.75 -10.44 5.42
N LYS A 31 14.63 -9.68 4.75
CA LYS A 31 15.92 -9.22 5.31
C LYS A 31 15.82 -7.96 6.16
N LEU A 32 14.71 -7.23 6.06
CA LEU A 32 14.47 -6.00 6.80
C LEU A 32 14.01 -6.33 8.22
N ASP A 33 14.24 -5.43 9.17
CA ASP A 33 13.58 -5.52 10.47
C ASP A 33 12.05 -5.38 10.30
N PRO A 34 11.24 -5.88 11.25
CA PRO A 34 9.78 -5.92 11.08
C PRO A 34 9.13 -4.55 10.81
N SER A 35 9.66 -3.47 11.37
CA SER A 35 9.09 -2.13 11.19
C SER A 35 9.36 -1.59 9.79
N THR A 36 10.62 -1.66 9.35
CA THR A 36 11.00 -1.28 7.99
C THR A 36 10.31 -2.17 6.95
N ARG A 37 10.13 -3.46 7.25
CA ARG A 37 9.43 -4.39 6.35
C ARG A 37 7.98 -4.00 6.12
N LEU A 38 7.27 -3.57 7.17
CA LEU A 38 5.90 -3.09 7.08
C LEU A 38 5.81 -1.88 6.14
N GLU A 39 6.64 -0.87 6.37
CA GLU A 39 6.71 0.34 5.54
C GLU A 39 7.02 0.01 4.08
N GLN A 40 8.10 -0.75 3.83
CA GLN A 40 8.51 -1.09 2.47
C GLN A 40 7.48 -1.94 1.73
N SER A 41 6.73 -2.79 2.43
CA SER A 41 5.64 -3.59 1.84
C SER A 41 4.46 -2.70 1.44
N CYS A 42 4.09 -1.75 2.29
CA CYS A 42 3.03 -0.78 2.02
C CYS A 42 3.41 0.18 0.88
N ASP A 43 4.64 0.69 0.87
CA ASP A 43 5.17 1.55 -0.19
C ASP A 43 5.21 0.82 -1.54
N THR A 44 5.63 -0.45 -1.55
CA THR A 44 5.67 -1.29 -2.75
C THR A 44 4.27 -1.55 -3.30
N GLU A 45 3.31 -1.85 -2.41
CA GLU A 45 1.92 -2.05 -2.81
C GLU A 45 1.30 -0.75 -3.34
N ALA A 46 1.58 0.40 -2.71
CA ALA A 46 1.11 1.70 -3.18
C ALA A 46 1.61 2.00 -4.59
N MET A 47 2.91 1.78 -4.87
CA MET A 47 3.45 1.90 -6.21
C MET A 47 2.75 0.95 -7.20
N SER A 48 2.55 -0.31 -6.81
CA SER A 48 1.89 -1.32 -7.64
C SER A 48 0.46 -0.93 -8.01
N ARG A 49 -0.37 -0.53 -7.03
CA ARG A 49 -1.76 -0.12 -7.28
C ARG A 49 -1.84 1.14 -8.14
N ILE A 50 -1.08 2.18 -7.79
CA ILE A 50 -1.06 3.43 -8.57
C ILE A 50 -0.61 3.17 -10.02
N ASN A 51 0.36 2.27 -10.25
CA ASN A 51 0.83 1.91 -11.59
C ASN A 51 -0.22 1.16 -12.43
N ASN A 52 -1.04 0.33 -11.78
CA ASN A 52 -2.05 -0.52 -12.43
C ASN A 52 -3.42 0.17 -12.58
N ASP A 53 -3.68 1.22 -11.80
CA ASP A 53 -4.90 2.00 -11.91
C ASP A 53 -4.88 2.92 -13.15
N SER A 54 -6.06 3.39 -13.57
CA SER A 54 -6.26 4.24 -14.76
C SER A 54 -5.75 5.68 -14.61
N THR A 55 -4.90 5.95 -13.60
CA THR A 55 -4.35 7.27 -13.29
C THR A 55 -3.33 7.76 -14.32
N GLY A 56 -2.67 6.84 -15.04
CA GLY A 56 -1.58 7.15 -15.98
C GLY A 56 -0.23 7.41 -15.32
N PHE A 57 -0.15 7.35 -13.98
CA PHE A 57 1.11 7.41 -13.25
C PHE A 57 1.94 6.14 -13.42
N LYS A 58 3.25 6.33 -13.32
CA LYS A 58 4.28 5.30 -13.32
C LYS A 58 5.21 5.56 -12.14
N PRO A 59 4.83 5.14 -10.91
CA PRO A 59 5.63 5.37 -9.73
C PRO A 59 6.94 4.58 -9.78
N ASP A 60 8.03 5.21 -9.37
CA ASP A 60 9.33 4.56 -9.19
C ASP A 60 9.88 4.70 -7.76
N LYS A 61 9.19 5.45 -6.90
CA LYS A 61 9.56 5.73 -5.53
C LYS A 61 8.34 6.16 -4.72
N VAL A 62 8.27 5.72 -3.47
CA VAL A 62 7.40 6.25 -2.42
C VAL A 62 8.25 6.61 -1.21
N ILE A 63 7.88 7.68 -0.50
CA ILE A 63 8.45 8.06 0.79
C ILE A 63 7.28 8.33 1.73
N ALA A 64 7.15 7.57 2.81
CA ALA A 64 5.97 7.61 3.70
C ALA A 64 5.94 8.84 4.65
N TYR A 65 7.10 9.47 4.89
CA TYR A 65 7.33 10.42 5.98
C TYR A 65 7.66 11.86 5.53
N THR A 66 7.37 12.24 4.29
CA THR A 66 7.83 13.55 3.74
C THR A 66 7.19 14.76 4.39
N PHE A 67 5.87 14.76 4.57
CA PHE A 67 5.11 15.90 5.12
C PHE A 67 4.61 15.67 6.54
N LYS A 68 4.54 14.40 6.97
CA LYS A 68 4.10 13.97 8.30
C LYS A 68 4.53 12.54 8.54
N ASP A 69 4.93 12.24 9.77
CA ASP A 69 5.41 10.91 10.16
C ASP A 69 4.31 9.84 10.02
N PRO A 70 4.68 8.61 9.59
CA PRO A 70 3.81 7.46 9.60
C PRO A 70 3.43 7.07 11.03
N VAL A 71 2.22 6.54 11.18
CA VAL A 71 1.72 5.98 12.44
C VAL A 71 1.60 4.47 12.27
N ALA A 72 2.52 3.74 12.90
CA ALA A 72 2.53 2.28 12.89
C ALA A 72 1.61 1.70 13.98
N GLY A 73 0.87 0.66 13.63
CA GLY A 73 0.23 -0.27 14.55
C GLY A 73 0.82 -1.68 14.38
N ASP A 74 0.18 -2.70 14.95
CA ASP A 74 0.74 -4.06 14.95
C ASP A 74 0.97 -4.63 13.55
N ASN A 75 0.01 -4.47 12.63
CA ASN A 75 0.11 -4.93 11.24
C ASN A 75 -0.27 -3.83 10.24
N SER A 76 -0.38 -2.59 10.71
CA SER A 76 -0.96 -1.48 9.96
C SER A 76 -0.02 -0.29 9.91
N LEU A 77 -0.03 0.45 8.81
CA LEU A 77 0.70 1.69 8.66
C LEU A 77 -0.21 2.77 8.07
N GLN A 78 -0.30 3.90 8.76
CA GLN A 78 -0.94 5.10 8.23
C GLN A 78 0.16 6.07 7.82
N ALA A 79 0.18 6.49 6.57
CA ALA A 79 1.16 7.45 6.05
C ALA A 79 0.42 8.70 5.54
N PRO A 80 0.04 9.65 6.42
CA PRO A 80 -0.76 10.82 6.05
C PRO A 80 0.03 11.91 5.30
N GLY A 81 1.36 11.81 5.26
CA GLY A 81 2.25 12.79 4.63
C GLY A 81 3.19 12.19 3.61
N ALA A 82 2.78 11.10 2.95
CA ALA A 82 3.58 10.42 1.97
C ALA A 82 3.73 11.23 0.66
N VAL A 83 4.66 10.79 -0.17
CA VAL A 83 4.79 11.19 -1.57
C VAL A 83 5.12 9.99 -2.43
N PHE A 84 4.77 10.06 -3.71
CA PHE A 84 5.35 9.18 -4.72
C PHE A 84 5.95 10.01 -5.85
N ARG A 85 6.97 9.44 -6.50
CA ARG A 85 7.58 10.03 -7.69
C ARG A 85 7.11 9.30 -8.93
N SER A 86 6.72 10.04 -9.95
CA SER A 86 6.39 9.50 -11.25
C SER A 86 6.93 10.38 -12.36
N LYS A 87 7.65 9.78 -13.32
CA LYS A 87 8.25 10.47 -14.48
C LYS A 87 9.08 11.69 -14.07
N GLY A 88 9.82 11.58 -12.97
CA GLY A 88 10.69 12.64 -12.44
C GLY A 88 9.94 13.78 -11.75
N ASP A 89 8.66 13.63 -11.38
CA ASP A 89 7.93 14.60 -10.58
C ASP A 89 7.34 13.96 -9.32
N TRP A 90 7.31 14.71 -8.22
CA TRP A 90 6.75 14.28 -6.94
C TRP A 90 5.29 14.69 -6.79
N TYR A 91 4.48 13.81 -6.21
CA TYR A 91 3.06 14.02 -5.96
C TYR A 91 2.75 13.68 -4.51
N HIS A 92 1.83 14.45 -3.91
CA HIS A 92 1.31 14.15 -2.59
C HIS A 92 0.60 12.79 -2.57
N LEU A 93 0.82 12.02 -1.51
CA LEU A 93 0.18 10.76 -1.26
C LEU A 93 -0.26 10.70 0.20
N SER A 94 -1.40 10.07 0.44
CA SER A 94 -1.69 9.53 1.76
C SER A 94 -2.22 8.11 1.61
N TYR A 95 -1.92 7.24 2.57
CA TYR A 95 -2.46 5.88 2.54
C TYR A 95 -2.67 5.30 3.94
N ASN A 96 -3.59 4.33 4.00
CA ASN A 96 -3.76 3.39 5.11
C ASN A 96 -3.53 1.98 4.58
N CYS A 97 -2.57 1.28 5.16
CA CYS A 97 -2.14 -0.05 4.73
C CYS A 97 -2.29 -1.06 5.87
N ILE A 98 -2.78 -2.25 5.56
CA ILE A 98 -2.86 -3.39 6.50
C ILE A 98 -2.19 -4.59 5.86
N THR A 99 -1.27 -5.22 6.59
CA THR A 99 -0.56 -6.44 6.21
C THR A 99 -1.03 -7.65 7.02
N GLY A 100 -0.52 -8.84 6.67
CA GLY A 100 -0.51 -9.98 7.60
C GLY A 100 0.64 -9.93 8.62
N PRO A 101 0.66 -10.84 9.61
CA PRO A 101 1.63 -10.87 10.73
C PRO A 101 3.13 -10.90 10.36
N GLN A 102 3.44 -11.20 9.10
CA GLN A 102 4.82 -11.22 8.60
C GLN A 102 5.27 -9.86 8.05
N HIS A 103 4.35 -8.88 7.96
CA HIS A 103 4.53 -7.56 7.36
C HIS A 103 4.97 -7.61 5.90
N ILE A 104 4.44 -8.56 5.12
CA ILE A 104 4.80 -8.77 3.71
C ILE A 104 3.56 -8.69 2.83
N ASN A 105 2.58 -9.55 3.08
CA ASN A 105 1.37 -9.59 2.27
C ASN A 105 0.44 -8.46 2.69
N VAL A 106 0.33 -7.42 1.86
CA VAL A 106 -0.67 -6.36 2.03
C VAL A 106 -2.06 -6.92 1.73
N ARG A 107 -2.97 -6.76 2.68
CA ARG A 107 -4.35 -7.23 2.63
C ARG A 107 -5.29 -6.11 2.21
N GLU A 108 -5.06 -4.92 2.74
CA GLU A 108 -5.86 -3.73 2.48
C GLU A 108 -4.92 -2.55 2.25
N LEU A 109 -5.25 -1.73 1.25
CA LEU A 109 -4.60 -0.45 1.02
C LEU A 109 -5.65 0.51 0.47
N ASP A 110 -5.90 1.56 1.22
CA ASP A 110 -6.65 2.73 0.78
C ASP A 110 -5.67 3.89 0.60
N TYR A 111 -5.78 4.63 -0.49
CA TYR A 111 -4.83 5.71 -0.78
C TYR A 111 -5.51 6.87 -1.51
N GLN A 112 -4.94 8.06 -1.34
CA GLN A 112 -5.37 9.28 -2.01
C GLN A 112 -4.17 9.97 -2.63
N ILE A 113 -4.26 10.28 -3.93
CA ILE A 113 -3.28 11.09 -4.66
C ILE A 113 -3.71 12.55 -4.57
N GLY A 114 -2.77 13.39 -4.13
CA GLY A 114 -2.92 14.84 -4.13
C GLY A 114 -2.16 15.50 -5.28
N ASP A 115 -2.01 16.82 -5.17
CA ASP A 115 -1.36 17.63 -6.19
C ASP A 115 0.13 17.31 -6.35
N LYS A 116 0.70 17.76 -7.47
CA LYS A 116 2.14 17.77 -7.69
C LYS A 116 2.84 18.65 -6.65
N VAL A 117 3.93 18.17 -6.07
CA VAL A 117 4.79 18.96 -5.17
C VAL A 117 5.61 19.96 -6.01
N PRO A 118 5.46 21.28 -5.81
CA PRO A 118 6.22 22.29 -6.54
C PRO A 118 7.74 22.08 -6.39
N ARG A 119 8.50 22.18 -7.49
CA ARG A 119 9.95 21.95 -7.51
C ARG A 119 10.71 22.86 -6.55
N GLU A 120 10.29 24.12 -6.40
CA GLU A 120 10.87 25.05 -5.42
C GLU A 120 10.75 24.60 -3.95
N LYS A 121 9.90 23.61 -3.64
CA LYS A 121 9.76 23.03 -2.29
C LYS A 121 10.62 21.78 -2.08
N TRP A 122 11.26 21.23 -3.12
CA TRP A 122 11.89 19.92 -3.04
C TRP A 122 13.06 19.89 -2.06
N ASP A 123 13.94 20.88 -2.11
CA ASP A 123 15.08 20.99 -1.18
C ASP A 123 14.64 21.00 0.28
N LYS A 124 13.53 21.68 0.58
CA LYS A 124 12.95 21.75 1.92
C LYS A 124 12.51 20.37 2.43
N TYR A 125 12.06 19.50 1.54
CA TYR A 125 11.49 18.19 1.86
C TYR A 125 12.41 17.03 1.42
N TYR A 126 13.67 17.32 1.10
CA TYR A 126 14.66 16.33 0.64
C TYR A 126 14.21 15.50 -0.56
N LEU A 127 13.43 16.11 -1.46
CA LEU A 127 12.98 15.50 -2.71
C LEU A 127 13.97 15.80 -3.83
N TYR A 128 14.09 14.88 -4.79
CA TYR A 128 15.10 14.95 -5.84
C TYR A 128 14.63 14.25 -7.12
N ASP A 129 15.33 14.55 -8.22
CA ASP A 129 15.07 13.99 -9.55
C ASP A 129 15.32 12.49 -9.68
#